data_AF-A0AAD1XEV8-F1
#
_entry.id   AF-A0AAD1XEV8-F1
#
_cell.length_a   1.000
_cell.length_b   1.000
_cell.length_c   1.000
_cell.angle_alpha   90.00
_cell.angle_beta   90.00
_cell.angle_gamma   90.00
#
_symmetry.space_group_name_H-M   'P 1'
#
loop_
_entity.id
_entity.type
_entity.pdbx_description
1 polymer ?
#
loop_
_entity_poly.entity_id
_entity_poly.type
_entity_poly.pdbx_seq_one_letter_code
_entity_poly.pdbx_strand_id
1 'polypeptide(L)'
;MVKVHGRQSKRQSLRRRYNIQKKIRGHKKKQSKLARKLKKSGAIKPRAKEPGIPNMFPFKKEMMDEAEMMKQREAEQKRLEKQDRKQMRMDQQEAYQNKNDGEKDDLEDYMETVNSKIIRYTQDDKLKGMEEKKDLTLSDSALKQSKKVILKELKSVIEQADVVIEIIDARDPQGCRNLEIENMVLEQNKKLILMMTKSDLVPYENSKGWLKVLRKDHSAFLFESNILIQKRNTPKGPSKKDNSDKEEPIERLLNATRAIGAEEVATILKTYCCDDSSDEEEEESLLTVAVIGYPNVGKKSFINSLKCVRVLLKKHKSKSKEGNKDIYLDRKVRLLNTPGLVLSKDNSESLILRNIARLDDIEDPVAPVEALIMRINRKAILREYRIPNFNTIHQFLAAVAKKTGKLSRGGVPDNKETAKLILRDWNHGRIPYFTPVPAKESEEKPREEEMDSDSDSE
;
A
#
# COMPACT_ATOMS: atom_id res chain seq x y z
N MET A 1 3.43 -13.71 74.34
CA MET A 1 3.91 -12.85 73.24
C MET A 1 4.02 -13.67 71.97
N VAL A 2 3.19 -13.39 70.95
CA VAL A 2 3.24 -14.10 69.67
C VAL A 2 4.38 -13.51 68.83
N LYS A 3 5.40 -14.31 68.51
CA LYS A 3 6.54 -13.91 67.65
C LYS A 3 6.05 -13.71 66.21
N VAL A 4 5.83 -12.46 65.82
CA VAL A 4 5.56 -12.09 64.42
C VAL A 4 6.87 -12.23 63.63
N HIS A 5 6.94 -13.23 62.75
CA HIS A 5 8.08 -13.40 61.84
C HIS A 5 8.01 -12.34 60.73
N GLY A 6 9.15 -11.68 60.45
CA GLY A 6 9.22 -10.57 59.49
C GLY A 6 8.70 -10.94 58.10
N ARG A 7 7.73 -10.17 57.58
CA ARG A 7 7.20 -10.33 56.22
C ARG A 7 8.29 -10.07 55.18
N GLN A 8 8.53 -11.02 54.28
CA GLN A 8 9.46 -10.84 53.16
C GLN A 8 8.96 -9.74 52.21
N SER A 9 9.89 -8.86 51.80
CA SER A 9 9.60 -7.79 50.85
C SER A 9 9.22 -8.35 49.48
N LYS A 10 8.14 -7.83 48.89
CA LYS A 10 7.73 -8.14 47.50
C LYS A 10 8.58 -7.40 46.46
N ARG A 11 9.46 -6.47 46.88
CA ARG A 11 10.35 -5.73 45.96
C ARG A 11 11.43 -6.67 45.41
N GLN A 12 11.59 -6.70 44.09
CA GLN A 12 12.64 -7.47 43.43
C GLN A 12 13.82 -6.58 43.08
N SER A 13 15.04 -7.05 43.33
CA SER A 13 16.25 -6.36 42.86
C SER A 13 16.33 -6.39 41.33
N LEU A 14 16.91 -5.34 40.74
CA LEU A 14 17.13 -5.26 39.29
C LEU A 14 17.93 -6.47 38.77
N ARG A 15 18.94 -6.92 39.53
CA ARG A 15 19.72 -8.13 39.23
C ARG A 15 18.84 -9.38 39.12
N ARG A 16 17.87 -9.57 40.03
CA ARG A 16 16.93 -10.69 39.98
C ARG A 16 16.02 -10.60 38.75
N ARG A 17 15.52 -9.40 38.41
CA ARG A 17 14.69 -9.16 37.22
C ARG A 17 15.43 -9.49 35.92
N TYR A 18 16.66 -9.00 35.76
CA TYR A 18 17.50 -9.30 34.59
C TYR A 18 17.84 -10.79 34.47
N ASN A 19 18.12 -11.47 35.59
CA ASN A 19 18.35 -12.90 35.60
C ASN A 19 17.11 -13.70 35.19
N ILE A 20 15.91 -13.31 35.63
CA ILE A 20 14.64 -13.92 35.22
C ILE A 20 14.43 -13.73 33.71
N GLN A 21 14.61 -12.52 33.19
CA GLN A 21 14.48 -12.24 31.76
C GLN A 21 15.49 -13.07 30.92
N LYS A 22 16.74 -13.16 31.37
CA LYS A 22 17.77 -14.00 30.73
C LYS A 22 17.39 -15.49 30.74
N LYS A 23 16.85 -16.01 31.84
CA LYS A 23 16.34 -17.38 31.94
C LYS A 23 15.16 -17.63 31.00
N ILE A 24 14.18 -16.72 30.94
CA ILE A 24 13.03 -16.82 30.02
C ILE A 24 13.50 -16.82 28.56
N ARG A 25 14.39 -15.91 28.19
CA ARG A 25 14.96 -15.85 26.83
C ARG A 25 15.71 -17.14 26.48
N GLY A 26 16.50 -17.67 27.42
CA GLY A 26 17.16 -18.96 27.28
C GLY A 26 16.19 -20.13 27.07
N HIS A 27 15.12 -20.18 27.87
CA HIS A 27 14.08 -21.21 27.77
C HIS A 27 13.34 -21.15 26.42
N LYS A 28 12.88 -19.96 25.99
CA LYS A 28 12.22 -19.77 24.68
C LYS A 28 13.15 -20.18 23.52
N LYS A 29 14.45 -19.86 23.62
CA LYS A 29 15.45 -20.27 22.61
C LYS A 29 15.64 -21.79 22.58
N LYS A 30 15.64 -22.47 23.74
CA LYS A 30 15.68 -23.94 23.82
C LYS A 30 14.42 -24.57 23.21
N GLN A 31 13.23 -24.10 23.55
CA GLN A 31 11.97 -24.58 22.97
C GLN A 31 11.92 -24.41 21.45
N SER A 32 12.36 -23.26 20.92
CA SER A 32 12.43 -23.02 19.47
C SER A 32 13.39 -23.99 18.76
N LYS A 33 14.54 -24.30 19.37
CA LYS A 33 15.47 -25.31 18.84
C LYS A 33 14.85 -26.71 18.83
N LEU A 34 14.17 -27.11 19.90
CA LEU A 34 13.47 -28.41 19.96
C LEU A 34 12.34 -28.49 18.92
N ALA A 35 11.54 -27.44 18.77
CA ALA A 35 10.49 -27.37 17.75
C ALA A 35 11.04 -27.46 16.32
N ARG A 36 12.20 -26.85 16.04
CA ARG A 36 12.89 -26.99 14.75
C ARG A 36 13.43 -28.41 14.53
N LYS A 37 13.98 -29.06 15.55
CA LYS A 37 14.43 -30.46 15.47
C LYS A 37 13.25 -31.41 15.18
N LEU A 38 12.13 -31.25 15.89
CA LEU A 38 10.89 -32.02 15.67
C LEU A 38 10.30 -31.82 14.27
N LYS A 39 10.39 -30.61 13.70
CA LYS A 39 9.98 -30.36 12.31
C LYS A 39 10.91 -31.01 11.28
N LYS A 40 12.21 -31.10 11.58
CA LYS A 40 13.21 -31.72 10.70
C LYS A 40 13.18 -33.25 10.72
N SER A 41 12.75 -33.87 11.82
CA SER A 41 12.68 -35.34 11.94
C SER A 41 11.52 -35.98 11.18
N GLY A 42 10.79 -35.22 10.34
CA GLY A 42 9.71 -35.75 9.51
C GLY A 42 8.50 -36.29 10.28
N ALA A 43 8.47 -36.13 11.61
CA ALA A 43 7.38 -36.60 12.44
C ALA A 43 6.10 -35.83 12.06
N ILE A 44 5.19 -36.51 11.37
CA ILE A 44 3.87 -36.00 11.04
C ILE A 44 3.20 -35.67 12.37
N LYS A 45 2.95 -34.38 12.62
CA LYS A 45 2.14 -34.01 13.78
C LYS A 45 0.79 -34.70 13.61
N PRO A 46 0.32 -35.51 14.58
CA PRO A 46 -1.05 -36.00 14.53
C PRO A 46 -1.98 -34.80 14.39
N ARG A 47 -2.94 -34.89 13.47
CA ARG A 47 -3.95 -33.83 13.31
C ARG A 47 -4.57 -33.55 14.68
N ALA A 48 -4.72 -32.27 15.01
CA ALA A 48 -5.39 -31.89 16.24
C ALA A 48 -6.76 -32.58 16.24
N LYS A 49 -7.03 -33.41 17.25
CA LYS A 49 -8.36 -33.98 17.43
C LYS A 49 -9.25 -32.81 17.83
N GLU A 50 -10.15 -32.42 16.93
CA GLU A 50 -11.14 -31.41 17.25
C GLU A 50 -12.03 -31.97 18.37
N PRO A 51 -12.31 -31.19 19.43
CA PRO A 51 -13.30 -31.58 20.41
C PRO A 51 -14.64 -31.66 19.69
N GLY A 52 -15.11 -32.88 19.42
CA GLY A 52 -16.38 -33.12 18.73
C GLY A 52 -17.58 -32.59 19.53
N ILE A 53 -18.78 -32.79 18.98
CA ILE A 53 -20.03 -32.28 19.57
C ILE A 53 -20.20 -32.79 21.01
N PRO A 54 -20.21 -31.89 22.02
CA PRO A 54 -20.38 -32.27 23.41
C PRO A 54 -21.67 -33.06 23.64
N ASN A 55 -21.63 -34.05 24.54
CA ASN A 55 -22.75 -34.97 24.74
C ASN A 55 -24.01 -34.31 25.32
N MET A 56 -23.87 -33.16 25.97
CA MET A 56 -24.97 -32.39 26.56
C MET A 56 -25.74 -31.54 25.54
N PHE A 57 -25.35 -31.56 24.26
CA PHE A 57 -26.00 -30.73 23.26
C PHE A 57 -27.39 -31.31 22.89
N PRO A 58 -28.50 -30.59 23.13
CA PRO A 58 -29.86 -31.13 23.01
C PRO A 58 -30.20 -31.71 21.64
N PHE A 59 -29.63 -31.14 20.57
CA PHE A 59 -29.88 -31.55 19.18
C PHE A 59 -28.71 -32.34 18.57
N LYS A 60 -27.89 -32.99 19.41
CA LYS A 60 -26.71 -33.74 18.94
C LYS A 60 -27.07 -34.82 17.92
N LYS A 61 -28.20 -35.50 18.12
CA LYS A 61 -28.66 -36.58 17.23
C LYS A 61 -29.06 -36.04 15.85
N GLU A 62 -29.89 -35.00 15.84
CA GLU A 62 -30.33 -34.32 14.61
C GLU A 62 -29.14 -33.76 13.82
N MET A 63 -28.16 -33.14 14.48
CA MET A 63 -26.94 -32.65 13.82
C MET A 63 -26.08 -33.77 13.22
N MET A 64 -26.03 -34.94 13.86
CA MET A 64 -25.30 -36.10 13.33
C MET A 64 -26.01 -36.67 12.11
N ASP A 65 -27.34 -36.78 12.16
CA ASP A 65 -28.16 -37.28 11.05
C ASP A 65 -28.11 -36.32 9.84
N GLU A 66 -28.17 -35.00 10.07
CA GLU A 66 -27.97 -33.99 9.02
C GLU A 66 -26.58 -34.07 8.38
N ALA A 67 -25.54 -34.26 9.20
CA ALA A 67 -24.18 -34.40 8.70
C ALA A 67 -23.99 -35.67 7.83
N GLU A 68 -24.66 -36.77 8.18
CA GLU A 68 -24.66 -37.98 7.38
C GLU A 68 -25.38 -37.79 6.04
N MET A 69 -26.54 -37.14 6.05
CA MET A 69 -27.29 -36.79 4.84
C MET A 69 -26.48 -35.88 3.90
N MET A 70 -25.81 -34.87 4.45
CA MET A 70 -24.93 -33.98 3.70
C MET A 70 -23.75 -34.73 3.07
N LYS A 71 -23.15 -35.67 3.80
CA LYS A 71 -22.05 -36.51 3.30
C LYS A 71 -22.50 -37.47 2.19
N GLN A 72 -23.71 -38.02 2.29
CA GLN A 72 -24.30 -38.87 1.24
C GLN A 72 -24.55 -38.06 -0.04
N ARG A 73 -25.15 -36.86 0.07
CA ARG A 73 -25.36 -35.95 -1.07
C ARG A 73 -24.04 -35.56 -1.74
N GLU A 74 -23.02 -35.21 -0.96
CA GLU A 74 -21.71 -34.84 -1.50
C GLU A 74 -21.02 -36.03 -2.18
N ALA A 75 -21.18 -37.25 -1.65
CA ALA A 75 -20.64 -38.46 -2.26
C ALA A 75 -21.35 -38.82 -3.57
N GLU A 76 -22.66 -38.63 -3.63
CA GLU A 76 -23.48 -38.82 -4.83
C GLU A 76 -23.14 -37.79 -5.91
N GLN A 77 -23.01 -36.52 -5.54
CA GLN A 77 -22.56 -35.45 -6.44
C GLN A 77 -21.18 -35.74 -7.02
N LYS A 78 -20.23 -36.19 -6.18
CA LYS A 78 -18.89 -36.61 -6.64
C LYS A 78 -18.92 -37.87 -7.51
N ARG A 79 -19.91 -38.74 -7.38
CA ARG A 79 -20.10 -39.91 -8.27
C ARG A 79 -20.61 -39.46 -9.63
N LEU A 80 -21.60 -38.58 -9.66
CA LEU A 80 -22.14 -37.97 -10.88
C LEU A 80 -21.04 -37.20 -11.63
N GLU A 81 -20.28 -36.33 -10.95
CA GLU A 81 -19.15 -35.60 -11.57
C GLU A 81 -18.08 -36.54 -12.15
N LYS A 82 -17.83 -37.69 -11.51
CA LYS A 82 -16.91 -38.71 -12.04
C LYS A 82 -17.47 -39.43 -13.26
N GLN A 83 -18.79 -39.65 -13.31
CA GLN A 83 -19.46 -40.22 -14.47
C GLN A 83 -19.43 -39.22 -15.64
N ASP A 84 -19.80 -37.97 -15.42
CA ASP A 84 -19.74 -36.90 -16.42
C ASP A 84 -18.32 -36.71 -16.95
N ARG A 85 -17.32 -36.72 -16.07
CA ARG A 85 -15.91 -36.61 -16.49
C ARG A 85 -15.42 -37.83 -17.29
N LYS A 86 -15.98 -39.02 -17.04
CA LYS A 86 -15.69 -40.20 -17.87
C LYS A 86 -16.38 -40.09 -19.21
N GLN A 87 -17.65 -39.67 -19.25
CA GLN A 87 -18.41 -39.43 -20.47
C GLN A 87 -17.68 -38.43 -21.37
N MET A 88 -17.34 -37.26 -20.82
CA MET A 88 -16.56 -36.22 -21.50
C MET A 88 -15.21 -36.71 -22.01
N ARG A 89 -14.59 -37.71 -21.37
CA ARG A 89 -13.32 -38.29 -21.83
C ARG A 89 -13.51 -39.29 -22.97
N MET A 90 -14.60 -40.05 -22.96
CA MET A 90 -15.00 -40.93 -24.06
C MET A 90 -15.37 -40.10 -25.30
N ASP A 91 -16.20 -39.08 -25.13
CA ASP A 91 -16.58 -38.15 -26.21
C ASP A 91 -15.35 -37.44 -26.81
N GLN A 92 -14.38 -37.08 -25.96
CA GLN A 92 -13.11 -36.49 -26.42
C GLN A 92 -12.27 -37.52 -27.19
N GLN A 93 -12.24 -38.79 -26.78
CA GLN A 93 -11.53 -39.86 -27.49
C GLN A 93 -12.19 -40.21 -28.84
N GLU A 94 -13.51 -40.25 -28.92
CA GLU A 94 -14.25 -40.42 -30.18
C GLU A 94 -13.99 -39.24 -31.12
N ALA A 95 -13.99 -38.00 -30.61
CA ALA A 95 -13.63 -36.82 -31.39
C ALA A 95 -12.16 -36.84 -31.88
N TYR A 96 -11.24 -37.46 -31.13
CA TYR A 96 -9.85 -37.67 -31.57
C TYR A 96 -9.73 -38.80 -32.62
N GLN A 97 -10.50 -39.88 -32.51
CA GLN A 97 -10.50 -40.95 -33.53
C GLN A 97 -11.10 -40.46 -34.85
N ASN A 98 -12.16 -39.65 -34.81
CA ASN A 98 -12.73 -39.01 -36.00
C ASN A 98 -11.82 -37.94 -36.63
N LYS A 99 -10.73 -37.53 -35.95
CA LYS A 99 -9.72 -36.59 -36.46
C LYS A 99 -8.51 -37.26 -37.12
N ASN A 100 -8.36 -38.59 -37.02
CA ASN A 100 -7.20 -39.29 -37.61
C ASN A 100 -7.31 -39.53 -39.13
N ASP A 101 -8.41 -39.15 -39.78
CA ASP A 101 -8.59 -39.27 -41.24
C ASP A 101 -8.20 -37.99 -42.03
N GLY A 102 -7.50 -37.02 -41.44
CA GLY A 102 -7.03 -35.83 -42.15
C GLY A 102 -5.79 -35.21 -41.53
N GLU A 103 -4.67 -35.24 -42.23
CA GLU A 103 -3.38 -34.73 -41.79
C GLU A 103 -3.10 -33.29 -42.30
N LYS A 104 -2.54 -32.46 -41.40
CA LYS A 104 -1.69 -31.24 -41.54
C LYS A 104 -2.28 -29.84 -41.23
N ASP A 105 -1.88 -29.39 -40.03
CA ASP A 105 -1.60 -28.06 -39.45
C ASP A 105 -2.01 -26.75 -40.14
N ASP A 106 -2.75 -25.91 -39.38
CA ASP A 106 -2.71 -24.44 -39.45
C ASP A 106 -2.81 -23.78 -38.05
N LEU A 107 -2.02 -22.72 -37.84
CA LEU A 107 -1.94 -21.92 -36.60
C LEU A 107 -3.28 -21.22 -36.25
N GLU A 108 -4.12 -21.03 -37.27
CA GLU A 108 -5.50 -20.50 -37.20
C GLU A 108 -6.39 -21.41 -36.32
N ASP A 109 -6.25 -22.73 -36.48
CA ASP A 109 -7.09 -23.74 -35.83
C ASP A 109 -6.75 -23.85 -34.32
N TYR A 110 -5.49 -23.56 -33.96
CA TYR A 110 -5.07 -23.41 -32.56
C TYR A 110 -5.70 -22.16 -31.91
N MET A 111 -5.78 -21.05 -32.64
CA MET A 111 -6.41 -19.81 -32.16
C MET A 111 -7.93 -19.96 -32.07
N GLU A 112 -8.57 -20.67 -33.00
CA GLU A 112 -10.00 -21.00 -32.95
C GLU A 112 -10.34 -21.97 -31.81
N THR A 113 -9.50 -22.97 -31.56
CA THR A 113 -9.68 -23.90 -30.43
C THR A 113 -9.53 -23.19 -29.08
N VAL A 114 -8.61 -22.23 -28.98
CA VAL A 114 -8.42 -21.39 -27.79
C VAL A 114 -9.58 -20.42 -27.60
N ASN A 115 -10.03 -19.75 -28.67
CA ASN A 115 -11.19 -18.85 -28.62
C ASN A 115 -12.48 -19.60 -28.28
N SER A 116 -12.68 -20.80 -28.82
CA SER A 116 -13.83 -21.67 -28.52
C SER A 116 -13.82 -22.16 -27.06
N LYS A 117 -12.64 -22.47 -26.52
CA LYS A 117 -12.48 -22.77 -25.08
C LYS A 117 -12.78 -21.54 -24.22
N ILE A 118 -12.29 -20.36 -24.59
CA ILE A 118 -12.57 -19.11 -23.87
C ILE A 118 -14.07 -18.82 -23.88
N ILE A 119 -14.75 -18.98 -25.02
CA ILE A 119 -16.21 -18.77 -25.15
C ILE A 119 -16.99 -19.72 -24.24
N ARG A 120 -16.65 -21.02 -24.21
CA ARG A 120 -17.29 -22.00 -23.31
C ARG A 120 -17.07 -21.67 -21.83
N TYR A 121 -15.84 -21.33 -21.42
CA TYR A 121 -15.57 -20.89 -20.05
C TYR A 121 -16.32 -19.59 -19.69
N THR A 122 -16.43 -18.64 -20.63
CA THR A 122 -17.20 -17.40 -20.39
C THR A 122 -18.71 -17.61 -20.38
N GLN A 123 -19.25 -18.61 -21.06
CA GLN A 123 -20.66 -18.99 -20.99
C GLN A 123 -20.98 -19.69 -19.66
N ASP A 124 -20.11 -20.58 -19.20
CA ASP A 124 -20.24 -21.25 -17.90
C ASP A 124 -20.05 -20.26 -16.72
N ASP A 125 -19.14 -19.27 -16.84
CA ASP A 125 -18.98 -18.19 -15.86
C ASP A 125 -20.13 -17.16 -15.91
N LYS A 126 -20.76 -16.92 -17.08
CA LYS A 126 -21.95 -16.06 -17.19
C LYS A 126 -23.19 -16.72 -16.57
N LEU A 127 -23.36 -18.03 -16.70
CA LEU A 127 -24.46 -18.78 -16.09
C LEU A 127 -24.29 -18.91 -14.57
N LYS A 128 -23.06 -19.14 -14.07
CA LYS A 128 -22.78 -19.09 -12.62
C LYS A 128 -22.84 -17.67 -12.03
N GLY A 129 -22.41 -16.66 -12.79
CA GLY A 129 -22.47 -15.26 -12.38
C GLY A 129 -23.87 -14.62 -12.43
N MET A 130 -24.86 -15.26 -13.08
CA MET A 130 -26.26 -14.81 -13.07
C MET A 130 -27.03 -15.30 -11.83
N GLU A 131 -26.66 -16.44 -11.24
CA GLU A 131 -27.28 -16.91 -9.98
C GLU A 131 -26.69 -16.27 -8.72
N GLU A 132 -25.44 -15.78 -8.76
CA GLU A 132 -24.80 -15.07 -7.65
C GLU A 132 -25.12 -13.55 -7.60
N LYS A 133 -25.85 -13.01 -8.57
CA LYS A 133 -26.40 -11.63 -8.51
C LYS A 133 -27.72 -11.54 -7.72
N LYS A 134 -27.85 -12.32 -6.66
CA LYS A 134 -28.80 -12.06 -5.57
C LYS A 134 -28.04 -11.39 -4.43
N ASP A 135 -27.97 -10.06 -4.51
CA ASP A 135 -27.73 -9.14 -3.39
C ASP A 135 -26.84 -9.67 -2.26
N LEU A 136 -25.54 -9.82 -2.52
CA LEU A 136 -24.53 -9.78 -1.46
C LEU A 136 -24.26 -8.31 -1.08
N THR A 137 -25.30 -7.64 -0.57
CA THR A 137 -25.15 -6.46 0.27
C THR A 137 -24.55 -6.90 1.60
N LEU A 138 -23.24 -7.21 1.61
CA LEU A 138 -22.45 -7.12 2.83
C LEU A 138 -22.63 -5.70 3.38
N SER A 139 -23.12 -5.63 4.61
CA SER A 139 -23.98 -4.55 5.05
C SER A 139 -23.39 -3.15 4.86
N ASP A 140 -24.09 -2.37 4.05
CA ASP A 140 -23.90 -0.94 3.86
C ASP A 140 -23.81 -0.17 5.21
N SER A 141 -24.36 -0.76 6.28
CA SER A 141 -24.26 -0.30 7.66
C SER A 141 -22.85 -0.40 8.27
N ALA A 142 -22.07 -1.45 8.00
CA ALA A 142 -20.72 -1.62 8.56
C ALA A 142 -19.70 -0.64 7.93
N LEU A 143 -19.81 -0.42 6.61
CA LEU A 143 -19.07 0.62 5.88
C LEU A 143 -19.47 2.04 6.34
N LYS A 144 -20.78 2.28 6.56
CA LYS A 144 -21.24 3.56 7.13
C LYS A 144 -20.78 3.78 8.58
N GLN A 145 -20.76 2.72 9.40
CA GLN A 145 -20.27 2.78 10.79
C GLN A 145 -18.77 3.05 10.85
N SER A 146 -17.96 2.35 10.06
CA SER A 146 -16.51 2.57 9.98
C SER A 146 -16.18 3.98 9.47
N LYS A 147 -16.86 4.47 8.42
CA LYS A 147 -16.73 5.86 7.95
C LYS A 147 -17.05 6.89 9.04
N LYS A 148 -18.12 6.68 9.81
CA LYS A 148 -18.48 7.57 10.93
C LYS A 148 -17.42 7.60 12.02
N VAL A 149 -16.82 6.46 12.36
CA VAL A 149 -15.73 6.40 13.35
C VAL A 149 -14.50 7.16 12.85
N ILE A 150 -14.14 6.96 11.59
CA ILE A 150 -13.00 7.64 10.95
C ILE A 150 -13.22 9.16 10.91
N LEU A 151 -14.42 9.61 10.55
CA LEU A 151 -14.78 11.03 10.55
C LEU A 151 -14.74 11.65 11.95
N LYS A 152 -15.15 10.91 13.00
CA LYS A 152 -15.03 11.37 14.39
C LYS A 152 -13.58 11.52 14.82
N GLU A 153 -12.72 10.53 14.51
CA GLU A 153 -11.28 10.64 14.79
C GLU A 153 -10.66 11.82 14.04
N LEU A 154 -11.04 12.02 12.77
CA LEU A 154 -10.59 13.13 11.96
C LEU A 154 -10.99 14.49 12.57
N LYS A 155 -12.27 14.65 12.93
CA LYS A 155 -12.77 15.90 13.55
C LYS A 155 -12.05 16.23 14.86
N SER A 156 -11.73 15.21 15.65
CA SER A 156 -10.94 15.41 16.88
C SER A 156 -9.50 15.83 16.60
N VAL A 157 -8.89 15.32 15.53
CA VAL A 157 -7.50 15.67 15.15
C VAL A 157 -7.42 17.06 14.51
N ILE A 158 -8.24 17.28 13.48
CA ILE A 158 -9.11 18.46 13.35
C ILE A 158 -8.90 19.55 14.39
N GLU A 159 -9.78 19.48 15.38
CA GLU A 159 -9.93 20.34 16.55
C GLU A 159 -8.61 20.59 17.31
N GLN A 160 -7.78 19.56 17.49
CA GLN A 160 -6.51 19.65 18.23
C GLN A 160 -5.36 20.31 17.45
N ALA A 161 -5.45 20.41 16.13
CA ALA A 161 -4.38 20.94 15.30
C ALA A 161 -4.57 22.43 14.99
N ASP A 162 -3.47 23.16 14.97
CA ASP A 162 -3.39 24.56 14.55
C ASP A 162 -3.14 24.66 13.04
N VAL A 163 -2.31 23.74 12.52
CA VAL A 163 -1.96 23.63 11.11
C VAL A 163 -2.23 22.21 10.62
N VAL A 164 -2.85 22.09 9.46
CA VAL A 164 -3.12 20.80 8.80
C VAL A 164 -2.30 20.70 7.53
N ILE A 165 -1.51 19.64 7.42
CA ILE A 165 -0.75 19.30 6.22
C ILE A 165 -1.44 18.11 5.53
N GLU A 166 -1.98 18.32 4.34
CA GLU A 166 -2.52 17.26 3.49
C GLU A 166 -1.46 16.76 2.52
N ILE A 167 -1.15 15.46 2.58
CA ILE A 167 -0.18 14.80 1.72
C ILE A 167 -0.87 14.26 0.47
N ILE A 168 -0.42 14.71 -0.70
CA ILE A 168 -0.92 14.29 -2.03
C ILE A 168 0.19 13.60 -2.85
N ASP A 169 -0.17 12.69 -3.75
CA ASP A 169 0.77 11.99 -4.65
C ASP A 169 0.90 12.77 -5.97
N ALA A 170 2.13 13.08 -6.38
CA ALA A 170 2.42 13.90 -7.57
C ALA A 170 1.90 13.28 -8.88
N ARG A 171 1.69 11.96 -8.92
CA ARG A 171 1.18 11.26 -10.12
C ARG A 171 -0.28 11.57 -10.41
N ASP A 172 -1.08 11.83 -9.38
CA ASP A 172 -2.49 12.20 -9.53
C ASP A 172 -2.91 13.19 -8.42
N PRO A 173 -2.43 14.46 -8.47
CA PRO A 173 -2.63 15.41 -7.38
C PRO A 173 -4.10 15.67 -7.10
N GLN A 174 -4.91 15.88 -8.14
CA GLN A 174 -6.33 16.17 -8.01
C GLN A 174 -7.12 14.97 -7.46
N GLY A 175 -6.76 13.74 -7.86
CA GLY A 175 -7.38 12.54 -7.30
C GLY A 175 -6.94 12.27 -5.86
N CYS A 176 -5.78 12.75 -5.44
CA CYS A 176 -5.32 12.58 -4.07
C CYS A 176 -5.85 13.63 -3.08
N ARG A 177 -6.53 14.68 -3.56
CA ARG A 177 -7.16 15.71 -2.73
C ARG A 177 -8.53 15.29 -2.21
N ASN A 178 -8.90 15.81 -1.05
CA ASN A 178 -10.22 15.61 -0.50
C ASN A 178 -10.86 16.92 0.00
N LEU A 179 -11.66 17.53 -0.89
CA LEU A 179 -12.37 18.80 -0.65
C LEU A 179 -13.24 18.79 0.61
N GLU A 180 -13.79 17.64 1.03
CA GLU A 180 -14.59 17.56 2.27
C GLU A 180 -13.72 17.83 3.50
N ILE A 181 -12.50 17.31 3.52
CA ILE A 181 -11.54 17.58 4.60
C ILE A 181 -11.06 19.03 4.52
N GLU A 182 -10.74 19.51 3.32
CA GLU A 182 -10.27 20.88 3.12
C GLU A 182 -11.29 21.90 3.64
N ASN A 183 -12.56 21.74 3.28
CA ASN A 183 -13.66 22.59 3.77
C ASN A 183 -13.80 22.52 5.29
N MET A 184 -13.72 21.33 5.90
CA MET A 184 -13.79 21.17 7.37
C MET A 184 -12.64 21.89 8.10
N VAL A 185 -11.44 21.95 7.51
CA VAL A 185 -10.29 22.68 8.06
C VAL A 185 -10.52 24.19 7.96
N LEU A 186 -11.01 24.65 6.80
CA LEU A 186 -11.31 26.06 6.55
C LEU A 186 -12.46 26.58 7.42
N GLU A 187 -13.50 25.78 7.66
CA GLU A 187 -14.62 26.11 8.57
C GLU A 187 -14.14 26.37 10.02
N GLN A 188 -13.07 25.69 10.45
CA GLN A 188 -12.45 25.91 11.76
C GLN A 188 -11.40 27.04 11.75
N ASN A 189 -11.30 27.80 10.66
CA ASN A 189 -10.30 28.85 10.44
C ASN A 189 -8.84 28.39 10.63
N LYS A 190 -8.55 27.13 10.27
CA LYS A 190 -7.22 26.53 10.41
C LYS A 190 -6.44 26.64 9.12
N LYS A 191 -5.11 26.70 9.24
CA LYS A 191 -4.23 26.76 8.07
C LYS A 191 -4.11 25.39 7.43
N LEU A 192 -4.36 25.31 6.13
CA LEU A 192 -4.18 24.12 5.31
C LEU A 192 -2.97 24.29 4.40
N ILE A 193 -2.09 23.28 4.39
CA ILE A 193 -0.91 23.21 3.53
C ILE A 193 -0.97 21.91 2.72
N LEU A 194 -0.82 22.02 1.41
CA LEU A 194 -0.73 20.87 0.51
C LEU A 194 0.72 20.46 0.32
N MET A 195 1.00 19.17 0.48
CA MET A 195 2.34 18.62 0.34
C MET A 195 2.36 17.55 -0.75
N MET A 196 2.95 17.88 -1.88
CA MET A 196 3.05 16.98 -3.02
C MET A 196 4.29 16.09 -2.88
N THR A 197 4.04 14.79 -2.76
CA THR A 197 5.05 13.74 -2.54
C THR A 197 5.21 12.85 -3.78
N LYS A 198 6.33 12.13 -3.86
CA LYS A 198 6.70 11.28 -5.01
C LYS A 198 6.89 12.06 -6.32
N SER A 199 7.40 13.29 -6.25
CA SER A 199 7.73 14.07 -7.45
C SER A 199 8.82 13.41 -8.29
N ASP A 200 9.61 12.50 -7.73
CA ASP A 200 10.60 11.68 -8.44
C ASP A 200 9.99 10.78 -9.53
N LEU A 201 8.70 10.46 -9.44
CA LEU A 201 7.98 9.61 -10.40
C LEU A 201 7.35 10.39 -11.56
N VAL A 202 7.50 11.72 -11.58
CA VAL A 202 6.81 12.62 -12.50
C VAL A 202 7.83 13.58 -13.12
N PRO A 203 7.70 13.96 -14.41
CA PRO A 203 8.55 14.98 -15.01
C PRO A 203 8.48 16.30 -14.24
N TYR A 204 9.63 16.97 -14.09
CA TYR A 204 9.77 18.18 -13.28
C TYR A 204 8.83 19.29 -13.76
N GLU A 205 8.66 19.45 -15.07
CA GLU A 205 7.78 20.45 -15.69
C GLU A 205 6.32 20.24 -15.29
N ASN A 206 5.88 18.98 -15.25
CA ASN A 206 4.52 18.63 -14.87
C ASN A 206 4.30 18.88 -13.36
N SER A 207 5.26 18.50 -12.51
CA SER A 207 5.20 18.81 -11.07
C SER A 207 5.17 20.31 -10.79
N LYS A 208 5.97 21.10 -11.53
CA LYS A 208 5.97 22.57 -11.41
C LYS A 208 4.64 23.18 -11.85
N GLY A 209 4.06 22.69 -12.95
CA GLY A 209 2.74 23.14 -13.42
C GLY A 209 1.64 22.83 -12.41
N TRP A 210 1.60 21.62 -11.85
CA TRP A 210 0.68 21.27 -10.77
C TRP A 210 0.85 22.14 -9.53
N LEU A 211 2.10 22.48 -9.17
CA LEU A 211 2.36 23.37 -8.05
C LEU A 211 1.76 24.78 -8.26
N LYS A 212 1.80 25.31 -9.49
CA LYS A 212 1.14 26.58 -9.84
C LYS A 212 -0.38 26.48 -9.63
N VAL A 213 -1.00 25.39 -10.07
CA VAL A 213 -2.44 25.16 -9.95
C VAL A 213 -2.85 25.09 -8.48
N LEU A 214 -2.16 24.24 -7.71
CA LEU A 214 -2.49 23.99 -6.30
C LEU A 214 -2.31 25.23 -5.42
N ARG A 215 -1.32 26.08 -5.72
CA ARG A 215 -1.07 27.34 -5.00
C ARG A 215 -2.17 28.38 -5.15
N LYS A 216 -3.08 28.22 -6.13
CA LYS A 216 -4.27 29.08 -6.24
C LYS A 216 -5.27 28.82 -5.12
N ASP A 217 -5.38 27.56 -4.68
CA ASP A 217 -6.31 27.14 -3.64
C ASP A 217 -5.65 27.27 -2.26
N HIS A 218 -4.50 26.61 -2.08
CA HIS A 218 -3.82 26.49 -0.80
C HIS A 218 -2.29 26.52 -0.95
N SER A 219 -1.57 26.92 0.09
CA SER A 219 -0.11 26.88 0.11
C SER A 219 0.39 25.46 -0.20
N ALA A 220 1.09 25.30 -1.32
CA ALA A 220 1.54 23.99 -1.79
C ALA A 220 3.07 23.92 -1.94
N PHE A 221 3.63 22.77 -1.56
CA PHE A 221 5.07 22.47 -1.57
C PHE A 221 5.37 21.11 -2.20
N LEU A 222 6.57 20.99 -2.75
CA LEU A 222 7.14 19.74 -3.25
C LEU A 222 7.94 19.07 -2.13
N PHE A 223 7.81 17.75 -2.00
CA PHE A 223 8.56 16.99 -1.02
C PHE A 223 9.07 15.67 -1.56
N GLU A 224 10.39 15.49 -1.48
CA GLU A 224 11.05 14.25 -1.84
C GLU A 224 11.61 13.56 -0.61
N SER A 225 11.07 12.37 -0.34
CA SER A 225 11.53 11.56 0.79
C SER A 225 12.77 10.76 0.39
N ASN A 226 13.96 11.15 0.84
CA ASN A 226 15.16 10.34 0.63
C ASN A 226 15.19 9.16 1.64
N ILE A 227 14.54 8.04 1.31
CA ILE A 227 14.41 6.86 2.21
C ILE A 227 15.65 5.93 2.18
N LEU A 228 16.73 6.34 1.53
CA LEU A 228 17.89 5.47 1.25
C LEU A 228 18.67 4.96 2.49
N ILE A 229 18.39 5.46 3.70
CA ILE A 229 19.26 5.23 4.85
C ILE A 229 18.89 4.02 5.71
N GLN A 230 17.67 3.49 5.63
CA GLN A 230 17.23 2.46 6.59
C GLN A 230 17.61 1.01 6.21
N LYS A 231 17.98 0.70 4.97
CA LYS A 231 18.28 -0.69 4.54
C LYS A 231 19.77 -1.03 4.40
N ARG A 232 20.69 -0.07 4.29
CA ARG A 232 22.13 -0.35 4.08
C ARG A 232 22.97 -0.33 5.36
N ASN A 233 22.55 0.37 6.42
CA ASN A 233 23.31 0.49 7.66
C ASN A 233 22.91 -0.55 8.73
N THR A 234 22.90 -1.83 8.38
CA THR A 234 23.36 -2.83 9.36
C THR A 234 24.85 -2.97 9.14
N PRO A 235 25.72 -2.45 10.03
CA PRO A 235 27.15 -2.59 9.84
C PRO A 235 27.51 -4.07 9.93
N LYS A 236 27.75 -4.70 8.78
CA LYS A 236 28.42 -6.00 8.70
C LYS A 236 29.91 -5.75 8.89
N GLY A 237 30.33 -5.71 10.15
CA GLY A 237 31.73 -5.83 10.56
C GLY A 237 32.64 -4.64 10.23
N PRO A 238 33.77 -4.51 10.93
CA PRO A 238 34.76 -3.47 10.64
C PRO A 238 35.60 -3.90 9.44
N SER A 239 35.50 -3.19 8.33
CA SER A 239 36.50 -3.22 7.26
C SER A 239 37.38 -1.98 7.37
N LYS A 240 38.70 -2.21 7.39
CA LYS A 240 39.76 -1.20 7.48
C LYS A 240 39.94 -0.51 6.11
N LYS A 241 40.51 0.71 6.17
CA LYS A 241 41.13 1.55 5.10
C LYS A 241 40.13 2.36 4.26
N ASP A 242 40.33 3.65 3.96
CA ASP A 242 41.54 4.48 3.84
C ASP A 242 41.35 5.93 4.34
N ASN A 243 42.49 6.57 4.66
CA ASN A 243 42.61 7.96 5.11
C ASN A 243 42.84 8.91 3.91
N SER A 244 41.79 9.55 3.41
CA SER A 244 41.87 10.84 2.71
C SER A 244 40.45 11.30 2.40
N ASP A 245 39.92 12.15 3.27
CA ASP A 245 38.90 13.19 3.01
C ASP A 245 38.34 13.59 4.37
N LYS A 246 38.79 14.73 4.89
CA LYS A 246 38.25 15.36 6.10
C LYS A 246 36.94 16.09 5.79
N GLU A 247 35.96 15.38 5.25
CA GLU A 247 34.56 15.78 5.36
C GLU A 247 33.95 14.87 6.41
N GLU A 248 33.33 15.45 7.44
CA GLU A 248 32.74 14.65 8.50
C GLU A 248 31.77 13.63 7.88
N PRO A 249 31.80 12.35 8.26
CA PRO A 249 30.86 11.34 7.76
C PRO A 249 29.39 11.75 7.92
N ILE A 250 29.13 12.67 8.85
CA ILE A 250 27.85 13.28 9.17
C ILE A 250 27.40 14.21 8.04
N GLU A 251 28.28 15.00 7.42
CA GLU A 251 27.93 15.95 6.36
C GLU A 251 27.63 15.24 5.04
N ARG A 252 28.42 14.21 4.70
CA ARG A 252 28.10 13.29 3.60
C ARG A 252 26.80 12.53 3.83
N LEU A 253 26.53 12.11 5.07
CA LEU A 253 25.26 11.47 5.44
C LEU A 253 24.11 12.48 5.38
N LEU A 254 24.29 13.72 5.83
CA LEU A 254 23.32 14.81 5.76
C LEU A 254 22.94 15.11 4.30
N ASN A 255 23.91 15.25 3.42
CA ASN A 255 23.69 15.45 1.98
C ASN A 255 22.98 14.24 1.34
N ALA A 256 23.29 13.02 1.76
CA ALA A 256 22.59 11.80 1.32
C ALA A 256 21.18 11.62 1.94
N THR A 257 20.87 12.29 3.07
CA THR A 257 19.56 12.24 3.75
C THR A 257 18.66 13.42 3.42
N ARG A 258 19.18 14.45 2.74
CA ARG A 258 18.47 15.71 2.57
C ARG A 258 17.21 15.44 1.76
N ALA A 259 16.07 15.53 2.44
CA ALA A 259 14.77 15.51 1.81
C ALA A 259 14.53 16.91 1.24
N ILE A 260 14.32 16.98 -0.08
CA ILE A 260 14.01 18.24 -0.75
C ILE A 260 12.67 18.75 -0.19
N GLY A 261 12.61 20.03 0.19
CA GLY A 261 11.43 20.67 0.79
C GLY A 261 11.30 20.54 2.32
N ALA A 262 12.12 19.73 2.99
CA ALA A 262 12.03 19.60 4.45
C ALA A 262 12.41 20.87 5.22
N GLU A 263 13.39 21.62 4.71
CA GLU A 263 13.85 22.89 5.29
C GLU A 263 12.81 24.00 5.12
N GLU A 264 12.19 24.09 3.95
CA GLU A 264 11.10 25.04 3.66
C GLU A 264 9.92 24.82 4.61
N VAL A 265 9.49 23.56 4.78
CA VAL A 265 8.44 23.19 5.74
C VAL A 265 8.83 23.58 7.17
N ALA A 266 10.06 23.29 7.59
CA ALA A 266 10.52 23.64 8.92
C ALA A 266 10.55 25.16 9.14
N THR A 267 10.93 25.94 8.13
CA THR A 267 10.90 27.41 8.18
C THR A 267 9.48 27.93 8.30
N ILE A 268 8.55 27.41 7.50
CA ILE A 268 7.13 27.80 7.54
C ILE A 268 6.50 27.47 8.90
N LEU A 269 6.77 26.26 9.42
CA LEU A 269 6.29 25.87 10.76
C LEU A 269 6.88 26.74 11.87
N LYS A 270 8.10 27.27 11.71
CA LYS A 270 8.67 28.24 12.65
C LYS A 270 8.02 29.62 12.54
N THR A 271 7.70 30.08 11.33
CA THR A 271 6.94 31.32 11.14
C THR A 271 5.62 31.27 11.91
N TYR A 272 4.86 30.17 11.74
CA TYR A 272 3.62 29.96 12.50
C TYR A 272 3.81 29.81 14.01
N CYS A 273 5.04 29.55 14.49
CA CYS A 273 5.36 29.46 15.90
C CYS A 273 5.79 30.82 16.50
N CYS A 274 6.04 31.83 15.67
CA CYS A 274 6.62 33.12 16.05
C CYS A 274 5.63 34.29 15.99
N ASP A 275 4.43 34.12 15.42
CA ASP A 275 3.42 35.19 15.36
C ASP A 275 2.76 35.50 16.72
N ASP A 276 3.00 34.68 17.76
CA ASP A 276 2.56 34.95 19.14
C ASP A 276 3.62 35.79 19.90
N SER A 277 3.81 37.05 19.49
CA SER A 277 4.63 38.02 20.24
C SER A 277 3.79 39.15 20.81
N SER A 278 3.13 38.88 21.93
CA SER A 278 2.99 39.82 23.04
C SER A 278 2.79 39.03 24.32
N ASP A 279 3.59 39.39 25.33
CA ASP A 279 3.45 39.04 26.75
C ASP A 279 4.36 37.91 27.28
N GLU A 280 5.24 38.33 28.19
CA GLU A 280 6.39 37.59 28.72
C GLU A 280 6.05 36.51 29.76
N GLU A 281 4.82 36.00 29.86
CA GLU A 281 4.45 35.06 30.94
C GLU A 281 3.59 33.84 30.56
N GLU A 282 3.27 33.58 29.29
CA GLU A 282 2.35 32.48 28.95
C GLU A 282 3.07 31.18 28.52
N GLU A 283 2.48 30.05 28.91
CA GLU A 283 2.96 28.67 28.67
C GLU A 283 3.56 28.50 27.27
N GLU A 284 4.70 27.80 27.14
CA GLU A 284 5.31 27.47 25.84
C GLU A 284 4.26 26.85 24.89
N SER A 285 3.59 27.66 24.07
CA SER A 285 2.48 27.20 23.24
C SER A 285 3.04 26.23 22.20
N LEU A 286 2.55 24.99 22.27
CA LEU A 286 3.01 23.89 21.43
C LEU A 286 2.23 23.92 20.11
N LEU A 287 2.86 24.40 19.04
CA LEU A 287 2.30 24.33 17.69
C LEU A 287 2.00 22.88 17.33
N THR A 288 0.73 22.58 17.11
CA THR A 288 0.23 21.26 16.79
C THR A 288 -0.12 21.15 15.32
N VAL A 289 0.59 20.27 14.62
CA VAL A 289 0.48 20.07 13.19
C VAL A 289 -0.12 18.70 12.91
N ALA A 290 -1.29 18.63 12.29
CA ALA A 290 -1.86 17.36 11.85
C ALA A 290 -1.38 17.00 10.44
N VAL A 291 -0.97 15.74 10.24
CA VAL A 291 -0.65 15.24 8.90
C VAL A 291 -1.76 14.31 8.43
N ILE A 292 -2.40 14.64 7.31
CA ILE A 292 -3.58 13.97 6.75
C ILE A 292 -3.30 13.53 5.31
N GLY A 293 -4.05 12.57 4.78
CA GLY A 293 -3.93 12.09 3.39
C GLY A 293 -4.32 10.62 3.24
N TYR A 294 -4.43 10.17 1.99
CA TYR A 294 -4.75 8.77 1.68
C TYR A 294 -3.67 7.79 2.19
N PRO A 295 -4.01 6.49 2.31
CA PRO A 295 -3.00 5.45 2.50
C PRO A 295 -1.95 5.46 1.37
N ASN A 296 -0.70 5.12 1.71
CA ASN A 296 0.41 4.90 0.75
C ASN A 296 0.82 6.08 -0.16
N VAL A 297 0.28 7.28 0.05
CA VAL A 297 0.73 8.50 -0.67
C VAL A 297 2.15 8.93 -0.30
N GLY A 298 2.59 8.63 0.92
CA GLY A 298 3.92 9.04 1.40
C GLY A 298 3.95 9.59 2.82
N LYS A 299 2.80 9.69 3.50
CA LYS A 299 2.69 10.26 4.86
C LYS A 299 3.72 9.75 5.87
N LYS A 300 3.89 8.43 5.96
CA LYS A 300 4.87 7.83 6.90
C LYS A 300 6.31 8.19 6.51
N SER A 301 6.60 8.26 5.22
CA SER A 301 7.92 8.65 4.70
C SER A 301 8.20 10.11 5.03
N PHE A 302 7.25 11.01 4.79
CA PHE A 302 7.32 12.43 5.18
C PHE A 302 7.62 12.60 6.68
N ILE A 303 6.84 11.95 7.54
CA ILE A 303 7.05 12.00 9.00
C ILE A 303 8.43 11.46 9.40
N ASN A 304 8.88 10.37 8.77
CA ASN A 304 10.19 9.80 9.08
C ASN A 304 11.33 10.69 8.59
N SER A 305 11.19 11.32 7.43
CA SER A 305 12.16 12.28 6.90
C SER A 305 12.29 13.49 7.84
N LEU A 306 11.18 14.05 8.33
CA LEU A 306 11.21 15.15 9.32
C LEU A 306 11.84 14.71 10.66
N LYS A 307 11.58 13.48 11.11
CA LYS A 307 12.26 12.91 12.29
C LYS A 307 13.77 12.78 12.07
N CYS A 308 14.19 12.30 10.90
CA CYS A 308 15.60 12.12 10.56
C CYS A 308 16.35 13.45 10.51
N VAL A 309 15.77 14.48 9.88
CA VAL A 309 16.32 15.85 9.87
C VAL A 309 16.56 16.33 11.31
N ARG A 310 15.62 16.10 12.23
CA ARG A 310 15.84 16.43 13.65
C ARG A 310 16.95 15.61 14.33
N VAL A 311 16.95 14.29 14.17
CA VAL A 311 17.95 13.41 14.79
C VAL A 311 19.37 13.78 14.34
N LEU A 312 19.50 14.24 13.10
CA LEU A 312 20.76 14.73 12.55
C LEU A 312 21.12 16.14 13.05
N LEU A 313 20.14 17.02 13.30
CA LEU A 313 20.37 18.42 13.67
C LEU A 313 20.60 18.72 15.17
N LYS A 314 20.15 17.91 16.16
CA LYS A 314 20.42 18.22 17.60
C LYS A 314 20.63 17.04 18.56
N LYS A 315 21.65 17.24 19.41
CA LYS A 315 22.22 16.49 20.56
C LYS A 315 21.29 16.06 21.72
N HIS A 316 19.96 16.04 21.61
CA HIS A 316 19.08 15.70 22.76
C HIS A 316 18.09 14.55 22.51
N LYS A 317 18.12 13.56 23.42
CA LYS A 317 17.18 12.43 23.48
C LYS A 317 15.79 12.90 23.88
N SER A 318 14.84 12.81 22.95
CA SER A 318 13.41 12.91 23.28
C SER A 318 12.91 11.60 23.88
N LYS A 319 12.23 11.69 25.03
CA LYS A 319 11.50 10.58 25.64
C LYS A 319 10.20 10.37 24.83
N SER A 320 10.17 9.44 23.88
CA SER A 320 8.87 8.97 23.38
C SER A 320 8.23 8.13 24.48
N LYS A 321 7.13 8.60 25.09
CA LYS A 321 6.30 7.75 25.94
C LYS A 321 5.58 6.76 25.03
N GLU A 322 5.90 5.48 25.18
CA GLU A 322 5.20 4.36 24.50
C GLU A 322 3.70 4.43 24.81
N GLY A 323 2.89 4.92 23.86
CA GLY A 323 1.43 4.96 23.97
C GLY A 323 0.75 6.11 23.23
N ASN A 324 1.37 7.29 23.15
CA ASN A 324 0.81 8.41 22.40
C ASN A 324 1.24 8.35 20.93
N LYS A 325 0.29 8.58 20.01
CA LYS A 325 0.55 8.69 18.55
C LYS A 325 1.34 9.96 18.18
N ASP A 326 1.62 10.83 19.16
CA ASP A 326 2.18 12.16 18.97
C ASP A 326 3.69 12.12 18.76
N ILE A 327 4.16 12.90 17.78
CA ILE A 327 5.57 12.97 17.39
C ILE A 327 6.05 14.40 17.58
N TYR A 328 6.98 14.63 18.49
CA TYR A 328 7.55 15.97 18.71
C TYR A 328 8.72 16.20 17.75
N LEU A 329 8.62 17.21 16.89
CA LEU A 329 9.71 17.67 16.00
C LEU A 329 10.62 18.71 16.67
N ASP A 330 10.12 19.47 17.63
CA ASP A 330 10.96 20.32 18.46
C ASP A 330 10.30 20.46 19.84
N ARG A 331 10.87 21.27 20.73
CA ARG A 331 10.22 21.68 21.97
C ARG A 331 8.92 22.42 21.73
N LYS A 332 8.82 23.16 20.61
CA LYS A 332 7.65 23.98 20.25
C LYS A 332 6.73 23.35 19.20
N VAL A 333 7.12 22.25 18.53
CA VAL A 333 6.36 21.67 17.41
C VAL A 333 5.99 20.22 17.67
N ARG A 334 4.70 19.94 17.70
CA ARG A 334 4.08 18.62 17.87
C ARG A 334 3.39 18.20 16.57
N LEU A 335 3.67 17.01 16.06
CA LEU A 335 2.97 16.40 14.94
C LEU A 335 1.95 15.35 15.42
N LEU A 336 0.72 15.45 14.91
CA LEU A 336 -0.32 14.44 15.06
C LEU A 336 -0.33 13.52 13.84
N ASN A 337 -0.07 12.23 14.06
CA ASN A 337 -0.08 11.23 13.01
C ASN A 337 -1.47 10.55 12.93
N THR A 338 -2.26 10.93 11.93
CA THR A 338 -3.52 10.25 11.62
C THR A 338 -3.26 8.92 10.89
N PRO A 339 -4.15 7.91 10.94
CA PRO A 339 -4.12 6.82 9.96
C PRO A 339 -4.41 7.35 8.53
N GLY A 340 -4.10 6.58 7.48
CA GLY A 340 -4.48 6.98 6.11
C GLY A 340 -6.01 6.95 5.98
N LEU A 341 -6.61 8.04 5.53
CA LEU A 341 -8.07 8.21 5.52
C LEU A 341 -8.61 7.96 4.12
N VAL A 342 -9.75 7.28 4.02
CA VAL A 342 -10.44 7.05 2.74
C VAL A 342 -11.90 7.47 2.94
N LEU A 343 -12.23 8.65 2.46
CA LEU A 343 -13.58 9.21 2.59
C LEU A 343 -14.30 9.35 1.24
N SER A 344 -13.55 9.32 0.13
CA SER A 344 -14.13 9.58 -1.18
C SER A 344 -15.08 8.51 -1.67
N LYS A 345 -16.07 8.96 -2.44
CA LYS A 345 -17.05 8.15 -3.15
C LYS A 345 -16.55 7.70 -4.53
N ASP A 346 -15.23 7.66 -4.72
CA ASP A 346 -14.66 7.33 -6.02
C ASP A 346 -14.93 5.87 -6.41
N ASN A 347 -14.99 5.62 -7.72
CA ASN A 347 -15.09 4.27 -8.25
C ASN A 347 -13.96 3.40 -7.71
N SER A 348 -14.28 2.13 -7.41
CA SER A 348 -13.34 1.14 -6.86
C SER A 348 -12.04 1.06 -7.65
N GLU A 349 -12.10 1.20 -8.97
CA GLU A 349 -10.94 1.24 -9.86
C GLU A 349 -9.99 2.41 -9.55
N SER A 350 -10.52 3.63 -9.43
CA SER A 350 -9.71 4.82 -9.16
C SER A 350 -9.08 4.78 -7.77
N LEU A 351 -9.78 4.18 -6.79
CA LEU A 351 -9.21 3.94 -5.46
C LEU A 351 -8.03 2.95 -5.49
N ILE A 352 -8.13 1.90 -6.32
CA ILE A 352 -7.05 0.93 -6.50
C ILE A 352 -5.85 1.58 -7.21
N LEU A 353 -6.08 2.40 -8.24
CA LEU A 353 -5.02 3.12 -8.95
C LEU A 353 -4.28 4.12 -8.05
N ARG A 354 -4.97 4.70 -7.07
CA ARG A 354 -4.38 5.55 -6.01
C ARG A 354 -3.68 4.76 -4.89
N ASN A 355 -3.57 3.43 -5.03
CA ASN A 355 -2.90 2.53 -4.10
C ASN A 355 -3.49 2.56 -2.67
N ILE A 356 -4.80 2.76 -2.57
CA ILE A 356 -5.50 2.85 -1.29
C ILE A 356 -5.74 1.46 -0.69
N ALA A 357 -6.10 0.48 -1.52
CA ALA A 357 -6.35 -0.90 -1.13
C ALA A 357 -5.08 -1.77 -1.22
N ARG A 358 -4.99 -2.80 -0.38
CA ARG A 358 -3.91 -3.79 -0.50
C ARG A 358 -4.22 -4.68 -1.69
N LEU A 359 -3.23 -4.90 -2.55
CA LEU A 359 -3.39 -5.68 -3.79
C LEU A 359 -3.82 -7.14 -3.56
N ASP A 360 -3.58 -7.67 -2.36
CA ASP A 360 -3.94 -9.04 -2.02
C ASP A 360 -5.43 -9.20 -1.69
N ASP A 361 -6.11 -8.12 -1.28
CA ASP A 361 -7.52 -8.09 -0.87
C ASP A 361 -8.47 -7.80 -2.06
N ILE A 362 -7.93 -7.63 -3.27
CA ILE A 362 -8.70 -7.28 -4.47
C ILE A 362 -9.25 -8.56 -5.11
N GLU A 363 -10.58 -8.64 -5.25
CA GLU A 363 -11.29 -9.77 -5.88
C GLU A 363 -11.05 -9.85 -7.40
N ASP A 364 -11.17 -8.70 -8.08
CA ASP A 364 -10.86 -8.56 -9.51
C ASP A 364 -9.74 -7.52 -9.78
N PRO A 365 -8.49 -7.99 -9.97
CA PRO A 365 -7.37 -7.11 -10.31
C PRO A 365 -7.31 -6.73 -11.80
N VAL A 366 -8.15 -7.32 -12.68
CA VAL A 366 -8.09 -7.09 -14.13
C VAL A 366 -8.71 -5.75 -14.51
N ALA A 367 -9.87 -5.40 -13.97
CA ALA A 367 -10.54 -4.12 -14.26
C ALA A 367 -9.68 -2.87 -13.97
N PRO A 368 -8.95 -2.76 -12.83
CA PRO A 368 -8.03 -1.65 -12.61
C PRO A 368 -6.87 -1.61 -13.61
N VAL A 369 -6.39 -2.75 -14.08
CA VAL A 369 -5.32 -2.82 -15.08
C VAL A 369 -5.81 -2.37 -16.46
N GLU A 370 -7.06 -2.68 -16.81
CA GLU A 370 -7.70 -2.14 -18.01
C GLU A 370 -7.78 -0.62 -17.97
N ALA A 371 -8.31 -0.06 -16.88
CA ALA A 371 -8.35 1.39 -16.67
C ALA A 371 -6.96 2.04 -16.71
N LEU A 372 -5.94 1.34 -16.19
CA LEU A 372 -4.55 1.79 -16.22
C LEU A 372 -3.99 1.83 -17.65
N ILE A 373 -4.19 0.76 -18.44
CA ILE A 373 -3.71 0.66 -19.82
C ILE A 373 -4.37 1.70 -20.73
N MET A 374 -5.64 2.05 -20.48
CA MET A 374 -6.33 3.12 -21.21
C MET A 374 -5.69 4.51 -20.98
N ARG A 375 -5.08 4.71 -19.81
CA ARG A 375 -4.49 6.00 -19.42
C ARG A 375 -3.01 6.14 -19.81
N ILE A 376 -2.29 5.04 -19.91
CA ILE A 376 -0.85 5.05 -20.21
C ILE A 376 -0.59 5.04 -21.72
N ASN A 377 0.53 5.65 -22.12
CA ASN A 377 1.07 5.48 -23.47
C ASN A 377 1.43 4.01 -23.77
N ARG A 378 0.69 3.38 -24.70
CA ARG A 378 0.89 1.99 -25.13
C ARG A 378 2.34 1.68 -25.51
N LYS A 379 3.04 2.60 -26.18
CA LYS A 379 4.44 2.41 -26.59
C LYS A 379 5.40 2.25 -25.40
N ALA A 380 5.14 2.95 -24.29
CA ALA A 380 5.95 2.88 -23.09
C ALA A 380 5.84 1.49 -22.42
N ILE A 381 4.61 0.98 -22.30
CA ILE A 381 4.35 -0.36 -21.73
C ILE A 381 4.99 -1.46 -22.57
N LEU A 382 4.84 -1.39 -23.89
CA LEU A 382 5.42 -2.38 -24.82
C LEU A 382 6.94 -2.45 -24.68
N ARG A 383 7.60 -1.30 -24.52
CA ARG A 383 9.04 -1.21 -24.30
C ARG A 383 9.45 -1.78 -22.95
N GLU A 384 8.74 -1.40 -21.89
CA GLU A 384 9.07 -1.82 -20.51
C GLU A 384 8.96 -3.34 -20.36
N TYR A 385 7.85 -3.91 -20.84
CA TYR A 385 7.63 -5.34 -20.78
C TYR A 385 8.24 -6.11 -21.96
N ARG A 386 8.84 -5.45 -22.96
CA ARG A 386 9.30 -6.02 -24.26
C ARG A 386 8.39 -7.16 -24.74
N ILE A 387 7.15 -6.79 -25.04
CA ILE A 387 6.08 -7.66 -25.54
C ILE A 387 5.63 -7.16 -26.92
N PRO A 388 5.01 -8.03 -27.75
CA PRO A 388 4.43 -7.61 -29.02
C PRO A 388 3.21 -6.70 -28.80
N ASN A 389 2.78 -6.03 -29.87
CA ASN A 389 1.53 -5.27 -29.88
C ASN A 389 0.35 -6.15 -29.46
N PHE A 390 -0.58 -5.56 -28.72
CA PHE A 390 -1.77 -6.24 -28.22
C PHE A 390 -3.01 -5.40 -28.54
N ASN A 391 -4.13 -6.08 -28.81
CA ASN A 391 -5.42 -5.45 -29.04
C ASN A 391 -6.35 -5.58 -27.83
N THR A 392 -6.26 -6.72 -27.14
CA THR A 392 -7.11 -7.05 -25.98
C THR A 392 -6.27 -7.11 -24.70
N ILE A 393 -6.83 -6.71 -23.56
CA ILE A 393 -6.16 -6.81 -22.25
C ILE A 393 -5.76 -8.25 -21.93
N HIS A 394 -6.57 -9.24 -22.29
CA HIS A 394 -6.20 -10.66 -22.11
C HIS A 394 -4.96 -11.05 -22.92
N GLN A 395 -4.78 -10.52 -24.13
CA GLN A 395 -3.58 -10.77 -24.94
C GLN A 395 -2.34 -10.12 -24.29
N PHE A 396 -2.51 -8.90 -23.76
CA PHE A 396 -1.47 -8.21 -23.00
C PHE A 396 -1.06 -9.03 -21.76
N LEU A 397 -2.03 -9.42 -20.93
CA LEU A 397 -1.79 -10.21 -19.72
C LEU A 397 -1.14 -11.55 -20.05
N ALA A 398 -1.58 -12.25 -21.10
CA ALA A 398 -0.99 -13.50 -21.54
C ALA A 398 0.48 -13.34 -21.97
N ALA A 399 0.79 -12.27 -22.73
CA ALA A 399 2.16 -11.97 -23.17
C ALA A 399 3.08 -11.65 -21.98
N VAL A 400 2.61 -10.84 -21.02
CA VAL A 400 3.36 -10.51 -19.79
C VAL A 400 3.52 -11.74 -18.91
N ALA A 401 2.49 -12.58 -18.76
CA ALA A 401 2.53 -13.80 -17.98
C ALA A 401 3.55 -14.80 -18.52
N LYS A 402 3.59 -15.00 -19.84
CA LYS A 402 4.55 -15.88 -20.52
C LYS A 402 5.99 -15.41 -20.29
N LYS A 403 6.22 -14.11 -20.32
CA LYS A 403 7.55 -13.53 -20.10
C LYS A 403 8.00 -13.55 -18.64
N THR A 404 7.07 -13.31 -17.71
CA THR A 404 7.34 -13.26 -16.27
C THR A 404 7.28 -14.63 -15.59
N GLY A 405 6.87 -15.68 -16.32
CA GLY A 405 6.72 -17.04 -15.80
C GLY A 405 5.50 -17.20 -14.88
N LYS A 406 4.52 -16.29 -14.94
CA LYS A 406 3.28 -16.35 -14.17
C LYS A 406 2.26 -17.25 -14.86
N LEU A 407 2.61 -18.53 -14.93
CA LEU A 407 1.78 -19.58 -15.53
C LEU A 407 1.16 -20.43 -14.42
N SER A 408 -0.12 -20.74 -14.59
CA SER A 408 -0.86 -21.68 -13.76
C SER A 408 -0.57 -23.13 -14.19
N ARG A 409 -1.21 -24.09 -13.53
CA ARG A 409 -1.04 -25.53 -13.85
C ARG A 409 -1.44 -25.80 -15.30
N GLY A 410 -0.60 -26.54 -16.02
CA GLY A 410 -0.81 -26.83 -17.44
C GLY A 410 -0.29 -25.74 -18.39
N GLY A 411 0.47 -24.75 -17.91
CA GLY A 411 1.11 -23.75 -18.75
C GLY A 411 0.18 -22.61 -19.20
N VAL A 412 -1.04 -22.53 -18.63
CA VAL A 412 -2.02 -21.48 -18.93
C VAL A 412 -1.63 -20.19 -18.19
N PRO A 413 -1.58 -19.03 -18.87
CA PRO A 413 -1.34 -17.74 -18.24
C PRO A 413 -2.28 -17.44 -17.05
N ASP A 414 -1.72 -17.05 -15.91
CA ASP A 414 -2.51 -16.61 -14.75
C ASP A 414 -2.77 -15.10 -14.84
N ASN A 415 -3.96 -14.74 -15.32
CA ASN A 415 -4.36 -13.34 -15.51
C ASN A 415 -4.43 -12.55 -14.19
N LYS A 416 -4.89 -13.18 -13.10
CA LYS A 416 -5.08 -12.49 -11.80
C LYS A 416 -3.75 -12.16 -11.15
N GLU A 417 -2.83 -13.13 -11.08
CA GLU A 417 -1.50 -12.92 -10.53
C GLU A 417 -0.66 -11.98 -11.40
N THR A 418 -0.82 -12.05 -12.72
CA THR A 418 -0.15 -11.13 -13.65
C THR A 418 -0.67 -9.70 -13.50
N ALA A 419 -1.99 -9.51 -13.35
CA ALA A 419 -2.58 -8.20 -13.08
C ALA A 419 -2.07 -7.60 -11.76
N LYS A 420 -2.00 -8.40 -10.69
CA LYS A 420 -1.39 -7.98 -9.41
C LYS A 420 0.08 -7.58 -9.57
N LEU A 421 0.85 -8.29 -10.40
CA LEU A 421 2.24 -7.95 -10.71
C LEU A 421 2.34 -6.58 -11.39
N ILE A 422 1.49 -6.32 -12.39
CA ILE A 422 1.45 -5.04 -13.11
C ILE A 422 1.07 -3.89 -12.16
N LEU A 423 0.10 -4.08 -11.28
CA LEU A 423 -0.27 -3.09 -10.27
C LEU A 423 0.87 -2.85 -9.25
N ARG A 424 1.68 -3.87 -8.94
CA ARG A 424 2.91 -3.69 -8.13
C ARG A 424 3.94 -2.87 -8.90
N ASP A 425 4.18 -3.17 -10.17
CA ASP A 425 5.12 -2.41 -11.00
C ASP A 425 4.69 -0.94 -11.14
N TRP A 426 3.39 -0.70 -11.30
CA TRP A 426 2.77 0.63 -11.23
C TRP A 426 3.08 1.36 -9.91
N ASN A 427 2.86 0.69 -8.78
CA ASN A 427 3.09 1.27 -7.46
C ASN A 427 4.57 1.60 -7.17
N HIS A 428 5.51 0.88 -7.77
CA HIS A 428 6.94 1.14 -7.64
C HIS A 428 7.46 2.16 -8.66
N GLY A 429 6.61 2.70 -9.54
CA GLY A 429 6.99 3.68 -10.55
C GLY A 429 7.73 3.10 -11.75
N ARG A 430 7.72 1.76 -11.93
CA ARG A 430 8.32 1.11 -13.10
C ARG A 430 7.54 1.41 -14.38
N ILE A 431 6.22 1.51 -14.24
CA ILE A 431 5.34 1.99 -15.29
C ILE A 431 5.13 3.49 -15.06
N PRO A 432 5.64 4.37 -15.93
CA PRO A 432 5.46 5.80 -15.76
C PRO A 432 4.06 6.24 -16.21
N TYR A 433 3.32 6.89 -15.31
CA TYR A 433 2.13 7.66 -15.64
C TYR A 433 1.93 8.77 -14.62
N PHE A 434 1.42 9.87 -15.13
CA PHE A 434 1.07 11.05 -14.37
C PHE A 434 -0.11 11.73 -15.05
N THR A 435 -0.97 12.35 -14.24
CA THR A 435 -2.05 13.19 -14.76
C THR A 435 -1.42 14.49 -15.30
N PRO A 436 -1.67 14.85 -16.57
CA PRO A 436 -1.19 16.11 -17.12
C PRO A 436 -1.90 17.30 -16.45
N VAL A 437 -1.21 18.43 -16.38
CA VAL A 437 -1.79 19.70 -15.91
C VAL A 437 -2.98 20.08 -16.80
N PRO A 438 -4.11 20.55 -16.25
CA PRO A 438 -5.26 20.98 -17.05
C PRO A 438 -4.90 22.06 -18.09
N ALA A 439 -5.34 21.86 -19.33
CA ALA A 439 -4.93 22.66 -20.50
C ALA A 439 -5.25 24.16 -20.42
N LYS A 440 -6.17 24.60 -19.56
CA LYS A 440 -6.46 26.03 -19.33
C LYS A 440 -5.26 26.81 -18.75
N GLU A 441 -4.19 26.11 -18.35
CA GLU A 441 -3.06 26.70 -17.64
C GLU A 441 -1.69 26.41 -18.28
N SER A 442 -1.66 25.69 -19.42
CA SER A 442 -0.42 25.40 -20.16
C SER A 442 -0.03 26.48 -21.18
N GLU A 443 -0.86 27.50 -21.37
CA GLU A 443 -0.59 28.62 -22.29
C GLU A 443 0.10 29.80 -21.58
N GLU A 444 1.31 29.56 -21.08
CA GLU A 444 2.33 30.61 -21.04
C GLU A 444 3.45 30.13 -21.95
N LYS A 445 3.31 30.41 -23.26
CA LYS A 445 4.43 30.24 -24.18
C LYS A 445 5.61 31.08 -23.67
N PRO A 446 6.87 30.60 -23.78
CA PRO A 446 8.01 31.47 -23.52
C PRO A 446 7.90 32.66 -24.47
N ARG A 447 8.02 33.89 -23.95
CA ARG A 447 8.25 35.06 -24.82
C ARG A 447 9.56 34.78 -25.54
N GLU A 448 9.48 34.58 -26.85
CA GLU A 448 10.64 34.62 -27.71
C GLU A 448 11.24 36.02 -27.54
N GLU A 449 12.47 36.08 -27.03
CA GLU A 449 13.28 37.29 -27.03
C GLU A 449 13.51 37.65 -28.50
N GLU A 450 12.80 38.67 -29.00
CA GLU A 450 13.21 39.33 -30.23
C GLU A 450 14.60 39.94 -29.96
N MET A 451 15.62 39.34 -30.58
CA MET A 451 16.93 39.98 -30.72
C MET A 451 16.74 41.16 -31.66
N ASP A 452 16.57 42.35 -31.08
CA ASP A 452 16.78 43.60 -31.78
C ASP A 452 18.20 43.62 -32.34
N SER A 453 18.28 43.60 -33.68
CA SER A 453 19.51 43.79 -34.42
C SER A 453 19.64 45.26 -34.79
N ASP A 454 19.97 46.09 -33.82
CA ASP A 454 20.49 47.43 -34.07
C ASP A 454 21.98 47.31 -34.40
N SER A 455 22.27 47.17 -35.70
CA SER A 455 23.60 47.49 -36.24
C SER A 455 23.63 48.99 -36.54
N ASP A 456 24.05 49.76 -35.55
CA ASP A 456 24.46 51.15 -35.75
C ASP A 456 25.71 51.22 -36.63
N SER A 457 25.61 52.11 -37.59
CA SER A 457 26.66 52.65 -38.43
C SER A 457 27.75 53.37 -37.64
N GLU A 458 29.01 53.06 -37.93
CA GLU A 458 30.13 54.01 -38.00
C GLU A 458 31.27 53.46 -38.88
#